data_AF-A0A5E4PXF7-F1
#
_entry.id   AF-A0A5E4PXF7-F1
#
_cell.length_a   1.000
_cell.length_b   1.000
_cell.length_c   1.000
_cell.angle_alpha   90.00
_cell.angle_beta   90.00
_cell.angle_gamma   90.00
#
_symmetry.space_group_name_H-M   'P 1'
#
loop_
_entity.id
_entity.type
_entity.pdbx_description
1 polymer ?
#
loop_
_entity_poly.entity_id
_entity_poly.type
_entity_poly.pdbx_seq_one_letter_code
_entity_poly.pdbx_strand_id
1 'polypeptide(L)'
;MALKILLLLTFLHLQNGGCSNIQNLFHRLNNETIKFNAVVAEIAWNSSVNPGNPELIGKAEIYQKQRIYWQNKSCRQLAILYLNNLLNSTQRRQTYLLCRGAKYTFEEVREISVLYEQIQLIYNEARVCIPMQVHYNNLTAVEDAIFVFVSKSQRFTAPNKFDALETKHCLVGEQDVERLMKFSKKESVLRWLWLEWRGNMKQMRLPYLQMVDVENKGAKRNGYKDMGETWRDELEMTNLRKQCYQLYEAILPLYKLLHGVVRYWLREYYGEIVPKYGPIPAHLLGDLWSQDWAALAELILPTTINLDERIKKLNWTAEHLVRRAEDFYLSLGLPSMTDSFWRESIFSRLNNSIRCHGTAADMFKNGDYRLLYCFNTTINFEDLYVIHHEMGHIQYFMAYKNQPGLFQLLTRYKEQNIFNVKNSQNPLNTGNNLNEESIQKYESTKIIPTVSSFDNGNEYSEMKTMGGKIVRNSNDKESANSNKRFNRNDIDVKISTDDILMLKHALGKIPQIPFALVLEEYRWRLFAGGLGSINNDFWKLSRELQGIDPAAMRGEENFDAGANYHVADNVPCARDIMSRGSSQHWQDILQEATNIDAVSANSIINYYTPVYKLLNRIK
;
A
#
# COMPACT_ATOMS: atom_id res chain seq x y z
N MET A 1 51.07 -45.65 -21.72
CA MET A 1 50.23 -45.58 -20.50
C MET A 1 50.37 -44.23 -19.79
N ALA A 2 51.58 -43.82 -19.39
CA ALA A 2 51.84 -42.56 -18.69
C ALA A 2 51.16 -41.30 -19.28
N LEU A 3 51.18 -41.12 -20.61
CA LEU A 3 50.55 -39.95 -21.25
C LEU A 3 49.02 -39.87 -21.02
N LYS A 4 48.32 -41.01 -20.96
CA LYS A 4 46.88 -41.06 -20.63
C LYS A 4 46.62 -40.73 -19.16
N ILE A 5 47.51 -41.15 -18.27
CA ILE A 5 47.43 -40.82 -16.83
C ILE A 5 47.70 -39.33 -16.61
N LEU A 6 48.69 -38.76 -17.29
CA LEU A 6 48.99 -37.33 -17.23
C LEU A 6 47.82 -36.48 -17.76
N LEU A 7 47.19 -36.88 -18.87
CA LEU A 7 45.98 -36.24 -19.39
C LEU A 7 44.77 -36.39 -18.45
N LEU A 8 44.59 -37.54 -17.78
CA LEU A 8 43.53 -37.71 -16.79
C LEU A 8 43.75 -36.81 -15.57
N LEU A 9 45.00 -36.74 -15.09
CA LEU A 9 45.39 -35.93 -13.94
C LEU A 9 45.27 -34.42 -14.23
N THR A 10 45.65 -33.94 -15.42
CA THR A 10 45.42 -32.54 -15.79
C THR A 10 43.93 -32.22 -15.95
N PHE A 11 43.12 -33.14 -16.49
CA PHE A 11 41.66 -32.97 -16.55
C PHE A 11 41.03 -32.89 -15.14
N LEU A 12 41.45 -33.76 -14.23
CA LEU A 12 41.03 -33.75 -12.82
C LEU A 12 41.51 -32.51 -12.06
N HIS A 13 42.72 -32.01 -12.33
CA HIS A 13 43.22 -30.77 -11.72
C HIS A 13 42.48 -29.52 -12.23
N LEU A 14 42.16 -29.48 -13.53
CA LEU A 14 41.35 -28.41 -14.13
C LEU A 14 39.90 -28.40 -13.60
N GLN A 15 39.30 -29.57 -13.38
CA GLN A 15 37.97 -29.67 -12.77
C GLN A 15 37.97 -29.25 -11.29
N ASN A 16 38.96 -29.69 -10.50
CA ASN A 16 39.01 -29.37 -9.06
C ASN A 16 39.39 -27.91 -8.77
N GLY A 17 40.26 -27.29 -9.59
CA GLY A 17 40.65 -25.89 -9.43
C GLY A 17 39.51 -24.90 -9.72
N GLY A 18 38.63 -25.21 -10.68
CA GLY A 18 37.49 -24.37 -11.04
C GLY A 18 36.38 -24.35 -9.98
N CYS A 19 36.01 -25.52 -9.44
CA CYS A 19 34.89 -25.65 -8.49
C CYS A 19 35.16 -24.92 -7.17
N SER A 20 36.38 -25.00 -6.63
CA SER A 20 36.77 -24.29 -5.39
C SER A 20 36.61 -22.77 -5.54
N ASN A 21 36.97 -22.21 -6.71
CA ASN A 21 36.85 -20.79 -7.00
C ASN A 21 35.37 -20.32 -7.03
N ILE A 22 34.47 -21.09 -7.66
CA ILE A 22 33.03 -20.78 -7.71
C ILE A 22 32.41 -20.87 -6.30
N GLN A 23 32.75 -21.87 -5.49
CA GLN A 23 32.20 -21.98 -4.14
C GLN A 23 32.67 -20.84 -3.23
N ASN A 24 33.94 -20.44 -3.32
CA ASN A 24 34.48 -19.26 -2.64
C ASN A 24 33.83 -17.95 -3.11
N LEU A 25 33.53 -17.82 -4.42
CA LEU A 25 32.77 -16.69 -4.96
C LEU A 25 31.40 -16.56 -4.29
N PHE A 26 30.61 -17.65 -4.24
CA PHE A 26 29.29 -17.59 -3.60
C PHE A 26 29.38 -17.40 -2.09
N HIS A 27 30.35 -17.98 -1.39
CA HIS A 27 30.57 -17.71 0.03
C HIS A 27 30.83 -16.21 0.28
N ARG A 28 31.71 -15.58 -0.52
CA ARG A 28 31.96 -14.14 -0.48
C ARG A 28 30.69 -13.33 -0.76
N LEU A 29 29.95 -13.64 -1.83
CA LEU A 29 28.73 -12.91 -2.20
C LEU A 29 27.67 -12.95 -1.10
N ASN A 30 27.49 -14.09 -0.43
CA ASN A 30 26.55 -14.21 0.69
C ASN A 30 26.99 -13.36 1.89
N ASN A 31 28.28 -13.37 2.25
CA ASN A 31 28.81 -12.54 3.34
C ASN A 31 28.75 -11.04 3.01
N GLU A 32 29.00 -10.65 1.76
CA GLU A 32 28.85 -9.26 1.29
C GLU A 32 27.38 -8.82 1.30
N THR A 33 26.45 -9.70 0.93
CA THR A 33 25.00 -9.44 0.99
C THR A 33 24.57 -9.13 2.42
N ILE A 34 24.92 -9.98 3.40
CA ILE A 34 24.59 -9.75 4.82
C ILE A 34 25.14 -8.39 5.31
N LYS A 35 26.37 -8.02 4.93
CA LYS A 35 26.95 -6.72 5.27
C LYS A 35 26.16 -5.54 4.70
N PHE A 36 25.78 -5.61 3.42
CA PHE A 36 24.94 -4.58 2.82
C PHE A 36 23.56 -4.52 3.48
N ASN A 37 22.95 -5.67 3.77
CA ASN A 37 21.64 -5.74 4.40
C ASN A 37 21.67 -5.16 5.83
N ALA A 38 22.73 -5.42 6.61
CA ALA A 38 22.92 -4.83 7.93
C ALA A 38 23.06 -3.29 7.88
N VAL A 39 23.83 -2.75 6.92
CA VAL A 39 23.98 -1.30 6.73
C VAL A 39 22.65 -0.67 6.31
N VAL A 40 21.91 -1.29 5.38
CA VAL A 40 20.64 -0.74 4.88
C VAL A 40 19.55 -0.79 5.96
N ALA A 41 19.49 -1.86 6.75
CA ALA A 41 18.59 -1.98 7.90
C ALA A 41 18.90 -0.92 8.99
N GLU A 42 20.18 -0.65 9.27
CA GLU A 42 20.58 0.38 10.22
C GLU A 42 20.21 1.80 9.74
N ILE A 43 20.39 2.10 8.45
CA ILE A 43 19.94 3.37 7.85
C ILE A 43 18.41 3.50 7.93
N ALA A 44 17.68 2.45 7.59
CA ALA A 44 16.21 2.43 7.63
C ALA A 44 15.67 2.60 9.06
N TRP A 45 16.19 1.84 10.02
CA TRP A 45 15.81 1.94 11.43
C TRP A 45 16.06 3.35 11.98
N ASN A 46 17.25 3.90 11.74
CA ASN A 46 17.58 5.24 12.20
C ASN A 46 16.75 6.33 11.50
N SER A 47 16.35 6.15 10.24
CA SER A 47 15.43 7.05 9.54
C SER A 47 14.01 7.00 10.11
N SER A 48 13.55 5.83 10.58
CA SER A 48 12.26 5.69 11.25
C SER A 48 12.26 6.28 12.67
N VAL A 49 13.35 6.11 13.43
CA VAL A 49 13.48 6.57 14.83
C VAL A 49 13.88 8.03 14.96
N ASN A 50 14.82 8.50 14.14
CA ASN A 50 15.26 9.89 14.07
C ASN A 50 15.31 10.40 12.61
N PRO A 51 14.14 10.67 12.00
CA PRO A 51 14.05 11.13 10.61
C PRO A 51 14.75 12.47 10.31
N GLY A 52 15.08 13.27 11.33
CA GLY A 52 15.78 14.55 11.16
C GLY A 52 17.29 14.44 10.95
N ASN A 53 17.89 13.26 11.15
CA ASN A 53 19.35 13.10 11.23
C ASN A 53 20.05 13.35 9.86
N PRO A 54 20.83 14.43 9.69
CA PRO A 54 21.45 14.78 8.42
C PRO A 54 22.55 13.80 7.97
N GLU A 55 23.16 13.04 8.89
CA GLU A 55 24.19 12.06 8.53
C GLU A 55 23.64 10.90 7.68
N LEU A 56 22.34 10.58 7.85
CA LEU A 56 21.73 9.44 7.17
C LEU A 56 21.74 9.65 5.65
N ILE A 57 21.63 10.89 5.17
CA ILE A 57 21.68 11.24 3.76
C ILE A 57 23.03 10.84 3.14
N GLY A 58 24.13 11.20 3.79
CA GLY A 58 25.49 10.86 3.35
C GLY A 58 25.75 9.35 3.42
N LYS A 59 25.30 8.69 4.50
CA LYS A 59 25.40 7.23 4.67
C LYS A 59 24.63 6.48 3.59
N ALA A 60 23.41 6.91 3.26
CA ALA A 60 22.59 6.35 2.19
C ALA A 60 23.23 6.53 0.81
N GLU A 61 23.77 7.71 0.49
CA GLU A 61 24.48 7.96 -0.78
C GLU A 61 25.70 7.02 -0.96
N ILE A 62 26.52 6.86 0.08
CA ILE A 62 27.71 5.99 0.03
C ILE A 62 27.27 4.54 -0.16
N TYR A 63 26.27 4.08 0.60
CA TYR A 63 25.68 2.76 0.46
C TYR A 63 25.18 2.50 -0.97
N GLN A 64 24.38 3.42 -1.54
CA GLN A 64 23.83 3.31 -2.90
C GLN A 64 24.93 3.10 -3.94
N LYS A 65 25.95 3.97 -3.97
CA LYS A 65 27.07 3.86 -4.92
C LYS A 65 27.77 2.51 -4.82
N GLN A 66 28.06 2.07 -3.59
CA GLN A 66 28.77 0.81 -3.35
C GLN A 66 27.92 -0.41 -3.73
N ARG A 67 26.65 -0.46 -3.32
CA ARG A 67 25.70 -1.55 -3.61
C ARG A 67 25.45 -1.69 -5.12
N ILE A 68 25.18 -0.59 -5.83
CA ILE A 68 24.96 -0.58 -7.28
C ILE A 68 26.21 -1.07 -8.03
N TYR A 69 27.40 -0.58 -7.66
CA TYR A 69 28.66 -1.01 -8.27
C TYR A 69 28.93 -2.50 -8.03
N TRP A 70 28.80 -2.94 -6.76
CA TRP A 70 29.00 -4.33 -6.37
C TRP A 70 28.04 -5.27 -7.10
N GLN A 71 26.73 -4.99 -7.08
CA GLN A 71 25.72 -5.84 -7.72
C GLN A 71 25.95 -5.93 -9.23
N ASN A 72 26.21 -4.80 -9.90
CA ASN A 72 26.49 -4.79 -11.34
C ASN A 72 27.77 -5.55 -11.71
N LYS A 73 28.82 -5.47 -10.89
CA LYS A 73 30.07 -6.22 -11.08
C LYS A 73 29.84 -7.72 -10.89
N SER A 74 29.18 -8.10 -9.80
CA SER A 74 28.86 -9.48 -9.46
C SER A 74 27.96 -10.13 -10.51
N CYS A 75 26.89 -9.46 -10.94
CA CYS A 75 25.98 -9.98 -11.96
C CYS A 75 26.65 -10.15 -13.34
N ARG A 76 27.61 -9.29 -13.72
CA ARG A 76 28.42 -9.51 -14.93
C ARG A 76 29.27 -10.79 -14.83
N GLN A 77 29.91 -11.02 -13.69
CA GLN A 77 30.69 -12.25 -13.47
C GLN A 77 29.80 -13.50 -13.45
N LEU A 78 28.66 -13.44 -12.75
CA LEU A 78 27.71 -14.55 -12.66
C LEU A 78 27.03 -14.87 -13.99
N ALA A 79 26.73 -13.88 -14.83
CA ALA A 79 26.17 -14.09 -16.16
C ALA A 79 27.09 -14.96 -17.04
N ILE A 80 28.42 -14.74 -16.98
CA ILE A 80 29.40 -15.57 -17.70
C ILE A 80 29.35 -17.02 -17.20
N LEU A 81 29.31 -17.23 -15.88
CA LEU A 81 29.22 -18.58 -15.29
C LEU A 81 27.90 -19.28 -15.63
N TYR A 82 26.78 -18.54 -15.63
CA TYR A 82 25.45 -19.02 -15.96
C TYR A 82 25.36 -19.47 -17.43
N LEU A 83 25.80 -18.62 -18.36
CA LEU A 83 25.78 -18.92 -19.81
C LEU A 83 26.65 -20.13 -20.17
N ASN A 84 27.75 -20.36 -19.45
CA ASN A 84 28.61 -21.54 -19.60
C ASN A 84 28.12 -22.76 -18.80
N ASN A 85 26.92 -22.73 -18.22
CA ASN A 85 26.32 -23.79 -17.40
C ASN A 85 27.14 -24.23 -16.17
N LEU A 86 28.09 -23.40 -15.70
CA LEU A 86 29.02 -23.72 -14.60
C LEU A 86 28.40 -23.63 -13.19
N LEU A 87 27.14 -23.22 -13.08
CA LEU A 87 26.43 -23.04 -11.82
C LEU A 87 25.49 -24.21 -11.53
N ASN A 88 25.50 -24.71 -10.29
CA ASN A 88 24.50 -25.68 -9.80
C ASN A 88 23.13 -25.01 -9.54
N SER A 89 22.07 -25.78 -9.23
CA SER A 89 20.71 -25.26 -9.00
C SER A 89 20.65 -24.17 -7.94
N THR A 90 21.26 -24.39 -6.76
CA THR A 90 21.34 -23.41 -5.67
C THR A 90 22.05 -22.12 -6.09
N GLN A 91 23.16 -22.23 -6.82
CA GLN A 91 23.93 -21.09 -7.33
C GLN A 91 23.19 -20.33 -8.44
N ARG A 92 22.43 -21.03 -9.29
CA ARG A 92 21.51 -20.42 -10.27
C ARG A 92 20.40 -19.66 -9.56
N ARG A 93 19.79 -20.22 -8.51
CA ARG A 93 18.79 -19.54 -7.67
C ARG A 93 19.35 -18.27 -7.03
N GLN A 94 20.53 -18.37 -6.39
CA GLN A 94 21.23 -17.22 -5.81
C GLN A 94 21.58 -16.14 -6.85
N THR A 95 21.99 -16.54 -8.06
CA THR A 95 22.28 -15.62 -9.17
C THR A 95 21.02 -14.91 -9.67
N TYR A 96 19.93 -15.65 -9.88
CA TYR A 96 18.64 -15.07 -10.27
C TYR A 96 18.15 -14.05 -9.24
N LEU A 97 18.14 -14.42 -7.95
CA LEU A 97 17.72 -13.52 -6.88
C LEU A 97 18.57 -12.24 -6.76
N LEU A 98 19.89 -12.35 -6.94
CA LEU A 98 20.79 -11.19 -6.93
C LEU A 98 20.62 -10.26 -8.14
N CYS A 99 20.27 -10.82 -9.30
CA CYS A 99 20.38 -10.14 -10.60
C CYS A 99 19.05 -9.86 -11.32
N ARG A 100 17.91 -10.33 -10.78
CA ARG A 100 16.56 -10.00 -11.28
C ARG A 100 16.15 -8.55 -11.02
N GLY A 101 15.18 -8.08 -11.77
CA GLY A 101 14.53 -6.77 -11.68
C GLY A 101 15.30 -5.61 -12.32
N ALA A 102 14.75 -4.40 -12.22
CA ALA A 102 15.31 -3.19 -12.82
C ALA A 102 16.78 -2.90 -12.43
N LYS A 103 17.53 -2.31 -13.36
CA LYS A 103 18.96 -2.00 -13.22
C LYS A 103 19.21 -0.52 -13.47
N TYR A 104 19.47 0.22 -12.40
CA TYR A 104 19.66 1.67 -12.43
C TYR A 104 21.14 2.10 -12.47
N THR A 105 21.40 3.33 -12.94
CA THR A 105 22.62 4.06 -12.61
C THR A 105 22.48 4.71 -11.22
N PHE A 106 23.56 5.29 -10.70
CA PHE A 106 23.49 6.00 -9.43
C PHE A 106 22.65 7.29 -9.55
N GLU A 107 22.75 7.99 -10.68
CA GLU A 107 22.05 9.23 -11.00
C GLU A 107 20.53 9.00 -11.06
N GLU A 108 20.10 7.93 -11.74
CA GLU A 108 18.69 7.52 -11.81
C GLU A 108 18.12 7.15 -10.43
N VAL A 109 18.91 6.50 -9.57
CA VAL A 109 18.49 6.25 -8.17
C VAL A 109 18.30 7.56 -7.41
N ARG A 110 19.16 8.57 -7.61
CA ARG A 110 18.95 9.89 -6.99
C ARG A 110 17.70 10.59 -7.53
N GLU A 111 17.45 10.49 -8.83
CA GLU A 111 16.28 11.06 -9.50
C GLU A 111 14.99 10.45 -8.94
N ILE A 112 14.91 9.11 -8.89
CA ILE A 112 13.81 8.37 -8.24
C ILE A 112 13.62 8.84 -6.79
N SER A 113 14.70 8.96 -6.00
CA SER A 113 14.57 9.39 -4.60
C SER A 113 14.05 10.80 -4.41
N VAL A 114 14.43 11.76 -5.26
CA VAL A 114 13.90 13.12 -5.22
C VAL A 114 12.42 13.15 -5.61
N LEU A 115 12.02 12.37 -6.62
CA LEU A 115 10.62 12.28 -7.05
C LEU A 115 9.73 11.60 -6.01
N TYR A 116 10.19 10.49 -5.43
CA TYR A 116 9.52 9.80 -4.34
C TYR A 116 9.39 10.70 -3.10
N GLU A 117 10.43 11.47 -2.75
CA GLU A 117 10.37 12.43 -1.63
C GLU A 117 9.28 13.48 -1.85
N GLN A 118 9.18 14.05 -3.06
CA GLN A 118 8.10 14.98 -3.41
C GLN A 118 6.72 14.31 -3.27
N ILE A 119 6.56 13.08 -3.76
CA ILE A 119 5.33 12.29 -3.65
C ILE A 119 4.96 12.06 -2.17
N GLN A 120 5.92 11.69 -1.33
CA GLN A 120 5.71 11.46 0.10
C GLN A 120 5.38 12.73 0.88
N LEU A 121 6.00 13.87 0.54
CA LEU A 121 5.64 15.17 1.14
C LEU A 121 4.20 15.54 0.79
N ILE A 122 3.81 15.40 -0.49
CA ILE A 122 2.43 15.66 -0.95
C ILE A 122 1.41 14.80 -0.19
N TYR A 123 1.73 13.53 0.06
CA TYR A 123 0.83 12.60 0.71
C TYR A 123 0.73 12.80 2.23
N ASN A 124 1.88 12.82 2.91
CA ASN A 124 1.94 12.85 4.38
C ASN A 124 1.63 14.23 4.97
N GLU A 125 1.96 15.31 4.26
CA GLU A 125 1.67 16.68 4.71
C GLU A 125 0.31 17.20 4.23
N ALA A 126 -0.48 16.40 3.51
CA ALA A 126 -1.82 16.75 3.08
C ALA A 126 -2.70 17.17 4.27
N ARG A 127 -3.42 18.29 4.13
CA ARG A 127 -4.33 18.81 5.15
C ARG A 127 -5.71 19.05 4.58
N VAL A 128 -6.74 18.72 5.34
CA VAL A 128 -8.14 19.02 5.02
C VAL A 128 -8.64 20.00 6.07
N CYS A 129 -8.85 21.26 5.66
CA CYS A 129 -9.04 22.38 6.58
C CYS A 129 -10.40 23.07 6.45
N ILE A 130 -10.92 23.57 7.56
CA ILE A 130 -12.08 24.46 7.65
C ILE A 130 -11.73 25.74 8.44
N PRO A 131 -12.40 26.88 8.20
CA PRO A 131 -12.12 28.13 8.90
C PRO A 131 -12.82 28.10 10.28
N MET A 132 -12.04 28.21 11.36
CA MET A 132 -12.52 28.08 12.74
C MET A 132 -11.62 28.80 13.76
N GLN A 133 -12.24 29.45 14.74
CA GLN A 133 -11.55 30.14 15.84
C GLN A 133 -10.95 29.21 16.92
N VAL A 134 -11.34 27.94 16.99
CA VAL A 134 -10.97 27.01 18.06
C VAL A 134 -10.65 25.63 17.49
N HIS A 135 -9.59 24.98 17.99
CA HIS A 135 -9.31 23.56 17.70
C HIS A 135 -10.09 22.63 18.63
N TYR A 136 -10.72 21.60 18.04
CA TYR A 136 -11.44 20.57 18.78
C TYR A 136 -10.68 19.25 18.77
N ASN A 137 -10.65 18.57 19.92
CA ASN A 137 -10.04 17.24 20.07
C ASN A 137 -11.07 16.09 20.00
N ASN A 138 -12.36 16.40 19.82
CA ASN A 138 -13.45 15.42 19.78
C ASN A 138 -14.04 15.33 18.36
N LEU A 139 -14.09 14.11 17.80
CA LEU A 139 -14.61 13.83 16.46
C LEU A 139 -16.03 14.36 16.25
N THR A 140 -16.92 14.30 17.24
CA THR A 140 -18.29 14.84 17.12
C THR A 140 -18.28 16.34 16.83
N ALA A 141 -17.47 17.11 17.56
CA ALA A 141 -17.41 18.56 17.39
C ALA A 141 -16.76 18.95 16.05
N VAL A 142 -15.78 18.17 15.59
CA VAL A 142 -15.17 18.33 14.26
C VAL A 142 -16.17 18.00 13.15
N GLU A 143 -16.94 16.92 13.29
CA GLU A 143 -17.99 16.54 12.34
C GLU A 143 -19.10 17.60 12.25
N ASP A 144 -19.57 18.12 13.40
CA ASP A 144 -20.57 19.19 13.44
C ASP A 144 -20.05 20.50 12.81
N ALA A 145 -18.80 20.86 13.06
CA ALA A 145 -18.18 22.03 12.46
C ALA A 145 -18.05 21.91 10.93
N ILE A 146 -17.58 20.75 10.43
CA ILE A 146 -17.50 20.49 8.99
C ILE A 146 -18.90 20.47 8.38
N PHE A 147 -19.88 19.85 9.04
CA PHE A 147 -21.27 19.85 8.57
C PHE A 147 -21.81 21.27 8.41
N VAL A 148 -21.64 22.14 9.42
CA VAL A 148 -22.05 23.56 9.35
C VAL A 148 -21.31 24.31 8.24
N PHE A 149 -20.01 24.05 8.05
CA PHE A 149 -19.21 24.66 6.98
C PHE A 149 -19.73 24.26 5.58
N VAL A 150 -19.90 22.95 5.32
CA VAL A 150 -20.37 22.42 4.04
C VAL A 150 -21.81 22.84 3.75
N SER A 151 -22.68 22.91 4.76
CA SER A 151 -24.05 23.41 4.60
C SER A 151 -24.13 24.89 4.23
N LYS A 152 -23.17 25.71 4.68
CA LYS A 152 -23.12 27.15 4.37
C LYS A 152 -22.45 27.47 3.04
N SER A 153 -21.46 26.70 2.60
CA SER A 153 -20.60 27.06 1.47
C SER A 153 -21.28 26.95 0.10
N GLN A 154 -22.35 26.14 -0.03
CA GLN A 154 -23.14 25.89 -1.26
C GLN A 154 -22.33 25.52 -2.54
N ARG A 155 -21.02 25.29 -2.41
CA ARG A 155 -20.10 25.08 -3.53
C ARG A 155 -19.24 23.85 -3.28
N PHE A 156 -19.65 22.72 -3.84
CA PHE A 156 -18.83 21.49 -3.95
C PHE A 156 -17.83 21.59 -5.12
N THR A 157 -17.29 22.78 -5.38
CA THR A 157 -16.52 23.09 -6.60
C THR A 157 -15.31 23.98 -6.30
N ALA A 158 -14.12 23.39 -6.46
CA ALA A 158 -12.79 23.94 -6.23
C ALA A 158 -12.37 24.13 -4.74
N PRO A 159 -11.08 23.87 -4.41
CA PRO A 159 -10.57 24.07 -3.06
C PRO A 159 -10.60 25.55 -2.68
N ASN A 160 -11.07 25.84 -1.46
CA ASN A 160 -11.23 27.22 -1.01
C ASN A 160 -9.87 27.89 -0.78
N LYS A 161 -9.60 28.97 -1.50
CA LYS A 161 -8.55 29.94 -1.12
C LYS A 161 -9.01 30.68 0.12
N PHE A 162 -8.62 30.17 1.29
CA PHE A 162 -8.84 30.84 2.57
C PHE A 162 -7.99 32.11 2.68
N ASP A 163 -8.54 33.15 3.29
CA ASP A 163 -7.77 34.34 3.64
C ASP A 163 -6.64 34.02 4.65
N ALA A 164 -5.58 34.82 4.60
CA ALA A 164 -4.37 34.60 5.41
C ALA A 164 -4.56 34.88 6.90
N LEU A 165 -5.62 35.59 7.30
CA LEU A 165 -5.92 35.94 8.69
C LEU A 165 -6.90 34.99 9.39
N GLU A 166 -7.55 34.06 8.67
CA GLU A 166 -8.48 33.12 9.30
C GLU A 166 -7.73 32.04 10.07
N THR A 167 -8.11 31.86 11.34
CA THR A 167 -7.78 30.67 12.12
C THR A 167 -8.45 29.44 11.49
N LYS A 168 -7.75 28.30 11.48
CA LYS A 168 -8.15 27.11 10.71
C LYS A 168 -8.03 25.86 11.57
N HIS A 169 -9.09 25.05 11.59
CA HIS A 169 -8.98 23.67 12.05
C HIS A 169 -8.64 22.79 10.85
N CYS A 170 -7.60 21.97 10.96
CA CYS A 170 -7.14 21.08 9.90
C CYS A 170 -6.99 19.65 10.43
N LEU A 171 -7.56 18.70 9.69
CA LEU A 171 -7.18 17.28 9.76
C LEU A 171 -5.82 17.14 9.07
N VAL A 172 -4.86 16.49 9.71
CA VAL A 172 -3.47 16.40 9.21
C VAL A 172 -3.12 14.96 8.85
N GLY A 173 -2.81 14.75 7.58
CA GLY A 173 -2.47 13.44 7.03
C GLY A 173 -3.63 12.45 6.98
N GLU A 174 -3.33 11.25 6.50
CA GLU A 174 -4.29 10.17 6.28
C GLU A 174 -5.07 9.79 7.54
N GLN A 175 -4.37 9.59 8.67
CA GLN A 175 -4.95 9.03 9.89
C GLN A 175 -6.05 9.90 10.52
N ASP A 176 -5.97 11.23 10.40
CA ASP A 176 -7.01 12.13 10.91
C ASP A 176 -8.28 12.08 10.01
N VAL A 177 -8.08 12.06 8.69
CA VAL A 177 -9.17 11.99 7.70
C VAL A 177 -9.86 10.63 7.76
N GLU A 178 -9.10 9.54 7.81
CA GLU A 178 -9.61 8.17 7.84
C GLU A 178 -10.41 7.90 9.14
N ARG A 179 -9.94 8.36 10.30
CA ARG A 179 -10.70 8.31 11.57
C ARG A 179 -12.07 8.97 11.45
N LEU A 180 -12.15 10.12 10.77
CA LEU A 180 -13.42 10.80 10.56
C LEU A 180 -14.30 10.14 9.49
N MET A 181 -13.72 9.55 8.44
CA MET A 181 -14.44 8.74 7.44
C MET A 181 -15.07 7.47 8.05
N LYS A 182 -14.37 6.81 8.97
CA LYS A 182 -14.88 5.66 9.74
C LYS A 182 -16.02 6.07 10.69
N PHE A 183 -15.86 7.21 11.36
CA PHE A 183 -16.81 7.74 12.36
C PHE A 183 -18.09 8.34 11.76
N SER A 184 -17.96 9.25 10.80
CA SER A 184 -19.08 10.07 10.32
C SER A 184 -20.12 9.24 9.56
N LYS A 185 -21.40 9.57 9.77
CA LYS A 185 -22.53 9.05 8.98
C LYS A 185 -23.28 10.17 8.24
N LYS A 186 -22.70 11.38 8.17
CA LYS A 186 -23.28 12.54 7.47
C LYS A 186 -22.75 12.57 6.03
N GLU A 187 -23.64 12.34 5.06
CA GLU A 187 -23.28 12.20 3.64
C GLU A 187 -22.45 13.38 3.11
N SER A 188 -22.85 14.61 3.43
CA SER A 188 -22.17 15.83 2.98
C SER A 188 -20.77 15.99 3.56
N VAL A 189 -20.55 15.54 4.79
CA VAL A 189 -19.23 15.52 5.47
C VAL A 189 -18.33 14.49 4.79
N LEU A 190 -18.81 13.26 4.62
CA LEU A 190 -18.08 12.18 3.95
C LEU A 190 -17.71 12.55 2.51
N ARG A 191 -18.66 13.12 1.75
CA ARG A 191 -18.45 13.59 0.36
C ARG A 191 -17.37 14.66 0.31
N TRP A 192 -17.41 15.64 1.20
CA TRP A 192 -16.45 16.74 1.23
C TRP A 192 -15.04 16.26 1.61
N LEU A 193 -14.90 15.49 2.69
CA LEU A 193 -13.62 14.91 3.12
C LEU A 193 -12.94 14.12 2.00
N TRP A 194 -13.70 13.26 1.34
CA TRP A 194 -13.24 12.43 0.23
C TRP A 194 -12.77 13.27 -0.97
N LEU A 195 -13.46 14.37 -1.27
CA LEU A 195 -13.12 15.27 -2.38
C LEU A 195 -11.89 16.12 -2.09
N GLU A 196 -11.77 16.70 -0.88
CA GLU A 196 -10.60 17.51 -0.49
C GLU A 196 -9.33 16.66 -0.39
N TRP A 197 -9.40 15.47 0.22
CA TRP A 197 -8.26 14.54 0.29
C TRP A 197 -7.71 14.24 -1.10
N ARG A 198 -8.58 13.86 -2.04
CA ARG A 198 -8.18 13.53 -3.42
C ARG A 198 -7.83 14.77 -4.23
N GLY A 199 -8.33 15.95 -3.86
CA GLY A 199 -7.94 17.25 -4.40
C GLY A 199 -6.48 17.58 -4.13
N ASN A 200 -6.00 17.33 -2.90
CA ASN A 200 -4.60 17.54 -2.50
C ASN A 200 -3.61 16.67 -3.32
N MET A 201 -4.06 15.52 -3.83
CA MET A 201 -3.21 14.55 -4.55
C MET A 201 -2.99 14.90 -6.02
N LYS A 202 -3.70 15.91 -6.55
CA LYS A 202 -3.55 16.41 -7.92
C LYS A 202 -2.09 16.70 -8.30
N GLN A 203 -1.34 17.33 -7.39
CA GLN A 203 0.06 17.71 -7.60
C GLN A 203 1.02 16.52 -7.66
N MET A 204 0.62 15.34 -7.18
CA MET A 204 1.41 14.10 -7.25
C MET A 204 1.52 13.54 -8.67
N ARG A 205 0.58 13.88 -9.57
CA ARG A 205 0.48 13.30 -10.92
C ARG A 205 1.79 13.40 -11.71
N LEU A 206 2.43 14.57 -11.72
CA LEU A 206 3.63 14.80 -12.51
C LEU A 206 4.87 14.06 -11.96
N PRO A 207 5.27 14.20 -10.68
CA PRO A 207 6.43 13.48 -10.17
C PRO A 207 6.24 11.96 -10.20
N TYR A 208 5.00 11.46 -10.04
CA TYR A 208 4.71 10.02 -10.16
C TYR A 208 4.97 9.49 -11.58
N LEU A 209 4.56 10.23 -12.62
CA LEU A 209 4.84 9.85 -14.01
C LEU A 209 6.33 9.93 -14.36
N GLN A 210 7.02 10.96 -13.88
CA GLN A 210 8.47 11.07 -14.04
C GLN A 210 9.21 9.90 -13.37
N MET A 211 8.75 9.46 -12.19
CA MET A 211 9.32 8.31 -11.49
C MET A 211 9.11 7.02 -12.31
N VAL A 212 7.89 6.78 -12.80
CA VAL A 212 7.54 5.65 -13.69
C VAL A 212 8.43 5.60 -14.93
N ASP A 213 8.75 6.75 -15.54
CA ASP A 213 9.64 6.81 -16.71
C ASP A 213 11.08 6.39 -16.37
N VAL A 214 11.62 6.81 -15.23
CA VAL A 214 12.98 6.42 -14.78
C VAL A 214 13.00 4.93 -14.39
N GLU A 215 11.98 4.45 -13.69
CA GLU A 215 11.81 3.03 -13.35
C GLU A 215 11.78 2.15 -14.61
N ASN A 216 10.99 2.54 -15.60
CA ASN A 216 10.90 1.86 -16.88
C ASN A 216 12.23 1.84 -17.67
N LYS A 217 13.05 2.89 -17.61
CA LYS A 217 14.42 2.88 -18.19
C LYS A 217 15.27 1.79 -17.54
N GLY A 218 15.23 1.68 -16.20
CA GLY A 218 15.96 0.66 -15.46
C GLY A 218 15.45 -0.77 -15.71
N ALA A 219 14.13 -0.96 -15.82
CA ALA A 219 13.52 -2.24 -16.17
C ALA A 219 13.98 -2.72 -17.55
N LYS A 220 13.86 -1.85 -18.57
CA LYS A 220 14.30 -2.11 -19.96
C LYS A 220 15.79 -2.41 -20.06
N ARG A 221 16.63 -1.76 -19.24
CA ARG A 221 18.08 -2.04 -19.19
C ARG A 221 18.43 -3.46 -18.73
N ASN A 222 17.54 -4.14 -18.00
CA ASN A 222 17.74 -5.54 -17.58
C ASN A 222 16.87 -6.54 -18.37
N GLY A 223 16.27 -6.11 -19.50
CA GLY A 223 15.52 -6.98 -20.42
C GLY A 223 14.02 -7.11 -20.14
N TYR A 224 13.48 -6.42 -19.13
CA TYR A 224 12.04 -6.36 -18.87
C TYR A 224 11.36 -5.36 -19.81
N LYS A 225 10.08 -5.57 -20.15
CA LYS A 225 9.28 -4.63 -20.96
C LYS A 225 8.99 -3.32 -20.22
N ASP A 226 8.68 -3.46 -18.93
CA ASP A 226 8.20 -2.41 -18.04
C ASP A 226 8.50 -2.78 -16.57
N MET A 227 8.40 -1.80 -15.66
CA MET A 227 8.61 -2.01 -14.23
C MET A 227 7.58 -2.97 -13.62
N GLY A 228 6.35 -3.02 -14.17
CA GLY A 228 5.35 -4.00 -13.78
C GLY A 228 5.79 -5.44 -14.06
N GLU A 229 6.56 -5.70 -15.12
CA GLU A 229 7.11 -7.03 -15.39
C GLU A 229 8.20 -7.41 -14.38
N THR A 230 9.03 -6.45 -13.94
CA THR A 230 9.95 -6.64 -12.81
C THR A 230 9.18 -7.04 -11.53
N TRP A 231 8.06 -6.39 -11.24
CA TRP A 231 7.26 -6.68 -10.04
C TRP A 231 6.63 -8.07 -10.06
N ARG A 232 6.06 -8.46 -11.21
CA ARG A 232 5.43 -9.78 -11.37
C ARG A 232 6.47 -10.92 -11.34
N ASP A 233 7.71 -10.66 -11.75
CA ASP A 233 8.84 -11.59 -11.64
C ASP A 233 9.28 -11.82 -10.18
N GLU A 234 9.10 -10.85 -9.26
CA GLU A 234 9.40 -11.08 -7.83
C GLU A 234 8.52 -12.17 -7.20
N LEU A 235 7.28 -12.33 -7.70
CA LEU A 235 6.31 -13.33 -7.24
C LEU A 235 6.51 -14.69 -7.92
N GLU A 236 7.29 -14.77 -9.00
CA GLU A 236 7.62 -16.02 -9.70
C GLU A 236 6.40 -16.84 -10.15
N MET A 237 5.29 -16.15 -10.43
CA MET A 237 4.02 -16.74 -10.86
C MET A 237 3.82 -16.55 -12.37
N THR A 238 3.95 -17.63 -13.15
CA THR A 238 3.64 -17.57 -14.58
C THR A 238 2.17 -17.19 -14.78
N ASN A 239 1.91 -16.27 -15.71
CA ASN A 239 0.57 -15.75 -15.97
C ASN A 239 -0.15 -15.13 -14.74
N LEU A 240 0.58 -14.62 -13.74
CA LEU A 240 0.03 -14.04 -12.50
C LEU A 240 -1.29 -13.25 -12.70
N ARG A 241 -1.29 -12.28 -13.63
CA ARG A 241 -2.47 -11.45 -13.95
C ARG A 241 -3.71 -12.30 -14.23
N LYS A 242 -3.60 -13.36 -15.05
CA LYS A 242 -4.71 -14.29 -15.32
C LYS A 242 -5.15 -15.03 -14.05
N GLN A 243 -4.20 -15.49 -13.24
CA GLN A 243 -4.50 -16.18 -11.98
C GLN A 243 -5.25 -15.27 -10.99
N CYS A 244 -4.86 -14.01 -10.85
CA CYS A 244 -5.57 -13.04 -9.99
C CYS A 244 -7.03 -12.85 -10.42
N TYR A 245 -7.30 -12.72 -11.73
CA TYR A 245 -8.68 -12.66 -12.23
C TYR A 245 -9.45 -13.98 -11.99
N GLN A 246 -8.82 -15.15 -12.16
CA GLN A 246 -9.48 -16.45 -11.89
C GLN A 246 -9.82 -16.63 -10.39
N LEU A 247 -8.93 -16.20 -9.49
CA LEU A 247 -9.18 -16.18 -8.05
C LEU A 247 -10.31 -15.19 -7.68
N TYR A 248 -10.35 -14.02 -8.35
CA TYR A 248 -11.42 -13.06 -8.13
C TYR A 248 -12.79 -13.58 -8.61
N GLU A 249 -12.87 -14.17 -9.81
CA GLU A 249 -14.10 -14.80 -10.34
C GLU A 249 -14.66 -15.88 -9.41
N ALA A 250 -13.80 -16.66 -8.74
CA ALA A 250 -14.23 -17.66 -7.75
C ALA A 250 -14.87 -17.03 -6.49
N ILE A 251 -14.45 -15.82 -6.10
CA ILE A 251 -14.96 -15.09 -4.93
C ILE A 251 -16.13 -14.16 -5.31
N LEU A 252 -16.26 -13.83 -6.59
CA LEU A 252 -17.25 -12.89 -7.15
C LEU A 252 -18.71 -13.14 -6.73
N PRO A 253 -19.21 -14.39 -6.57
CA PRO A 253 -20.57 -14.63 -6.06
C PRO A 253 -20.78 -14.12 -4.62
N LEU A 254 -19.79 -14.33 -3.74
CA LEU A 254 -19.82 -13.80 -2.37
C LEU A 254 -19.70 -12.28 -2.37
N TYR A 255 -18.78 -11.73 -3.17
CA TYR A 255 -18.61 -10.27 -3.28
C TYR A 255 -19.87 -9.57 -3.77
N LYS A 256 -20.50 -10.07 -4.85
CA LYS A 256 -21.75 -9.52 -5.40
C LYS A 256 -22.91 -9.56 -4.39
N LEU A 257 -23.01 -10.62 -3.58
CA LEU A 257 -24.02 -10.71 -2.53
C LEU A 257 -23.75 -9.69 -1.41
N LEU A 258 -22.50 -9.59 -0.93
CA LEU A 258 -22.09 -8.61 0.08
C LEU A 258 -22.34 -7.16 -0.41
N HIS A 259 -21.90 -6.85 -1.64
CA HIS A 259 -22.12 -5.56 -2.31
C HIS A 259 -23.61 -5.21 -2.41
N GLY A 260 -24.45 -6.16 -2.84
CA GLY A 260 -25.89 -5.96 -2.94
C GLY A 260 -26.55 -5.65 -1.60
N VAL A 261 -26.21 -6.39 -0.54
CA VAL A 261 -26.72 -6.15 0.83
C VAL A 261 -26.22 -4.81 1.38
N VAL A 262 -24.94 -4.48 1.20
CA VAL A 262 -24.36 -3.19 1.61
C VAL A 262 -25.03 -2.03 0.88
N ARG A 263 -25.23 -2.13 -0.45
CA ARG A 263 -25.94 -1.12 -1.25
C ARG A 263 -27.39 -0.94 -0.78
N TYR A 264 -28.08 -2.03 -0.44
CA TYR A 264 -29.44 -1.96 0.10
C TYR A 264 -29.48 -1.18 1.42
N TRP A 265 -28.68 -1.56 2.42
CA TRP A 265 -28.69 -0.88 3.73
C TRP A 265 -28.19 0.56 3.67
N LEU A 266 -27.19 0.86 2.82
CA LEU A 266 -26.80 2.24 2.52
C LEU A 266 -27.93 3.04 1.87
N ARG A 267 -28.74 2.42 1.00
CA ARG A 267 -29.88 3.07 0.35
C ARG A 267 -31.06 3.31 1.28
N GLU A 268 -31.34 2.38 2.19
CA GLU A 268 -32.35 2.59 3.24
C GLU A 268 -31.97 3.75 4.18
N TYR A 269 -30.67 3.98 4.40
CA TYR A 269 -30.18 5.06 5.26
C TYR A 269 -30.01 6.41 4.54
N TYR A 270 -29.46 6.43 3.32
CA TYR A 270 -29.13 7.65 2.57
C TYR A 270 -30.13 8.00 1.45
N GLY A 271 -31.17 7.20 1.23
CA GLY A 271 -32.19 7.44 0.21
C GLY A 271 -31.64 7.33 -1.22
N GLU A 272 -32.13 8.19 -2.12
CA GLU A 272 -31.79 8.16 -3.56
C GLU A 272 -30.33 8.50 -3.90
N ILE A 273 -29.53 8.96 -2.92
CA ILE A 273 -28.09 9.20 -3.12
C ILE A 273 -27.36 7.89 -3.47
N VAL A 274 -27.86 6.76 -2.95
CA VAL A 274 -27.37 5.43 -3.28
C VAL A 274 -28.31 4.83 -4.33
N PRO A 275 -27.81 4.51 -5.55
CA PRO A 275 -28.68 4.04 -6.61
C PRO A 275 -29.18 2.62 -6.31
N LYS A 276 -30.42 2.32 -6.71
CA LYS A 276 -31.04 1.00 -6.53
C LYS A 276 -30.25 -0.13 -7.22
N TYR A 277 -29.67 0.19 -8.39
CA TYR A 277 -28.85 -0.70 -9.21
C TYR A 277 -27.57 0.01 -9.63
N GLY A 278 -26.51 -0.75 -9.88
CA GLY A 278 -25.21 -0.20 -10.28
C GLY A 278 -24.29 0.09 -9.09
N PRO A 279 -23.31 0.99 -9.26
CA PRO A 279 -22.22 1.16 -8.32
C PRO A 279 -22.61 1.89 -7.03
N ILE A 280 -21.86 1.65 -5.95
CA ILE A 280 -22.00 2.37 -4.67
C ILE A 280 -21.10 3.63 -4.72
N PRO A 281 -21.57 4.81 -4.25
CA PRO A 281 -20.71 5.98 -4.11
C PRO A 281 -19.57 5.71 -3.10
N ALA A 282 -18.32 5.85 -3.55
CA ALA A 282 -17.13 5.41 -2.83
C ALA A 282 -16.95 6.04 -1.44
N HIS A 283 -17.42 7.28 -1.24
CA HIS A 283 -17.34 8.00 0.04
C HIS A 283 -18.25 7.45 1.13
N LEU A 284 -19.22 6.59 0.79
CA LEU A 284 -20.18 6.02 1.74
C LEU A 284 -19.73 4.69 2.36
N LEU A 285 -18.56 4.17 1.96
CA LEU A 285 -18.11 2.82 2.32
C LEU A 285 -17.35 2.73 3.66
N GLY A 286 -17.30 3.83 4.42
CA GLY A 286 -16.70 3.87 5.77
C GLY A 286 -15.17 3.89 5.80
N ASP A 287 -14.54 4.08 4.63
CA ASP A 287 -13.10 4.09 4.41
C ASP A 287 -12.76 5.07 3.28
N LEU A 288 -11.53 5.60 3.29
CA LEU A 288 -11.08 6.64 2.37
C LEU A 288 -10.85 6.13 0.94
N TRP A 289 -10.60 4.83 0.77
CA TRP A 289 -10.36 4.17 -0.52
C TRP A 289 -11.41 3.14 -0.91
N SER A 290 -12.37 2.90 -0.02
CA SER A 290 -13.39 1.84 -0.12
C SER A 290 -12.84 0.40 0.02
N GLN A 291 -11.69 0.21 0.66
CA GLN A 291 -11.06 -1.12 0.84
C GLN A 291 -11.55 -1.88 2.09
N ASP A 292 -12.02 -1.19 3.12
CA ASP A 292 -12.53 -1.77 4.37
C ASP A 292 -13.94 -1.23 4.66
N TRP A 293 -14.95 -2.10 4.73
CA TRP A 293 -16.35 -1.72 4.98
C TRP A 293 -16.81 -2.07 6.41
N ALA A 294 -15.91 -2.45 7.32
CA ALA A 294 -16.26 -2.91 8.67
C ALA A 294 -16.97 -1.84 9.51
N ALA A 295 -16.73 -0.56 9.21
CA ALA A 295 -17.44 0.58 9.80
C ALA A 295 -18.94 0.67 9.40
N LEU A 296 -19.39 -0.15 8.43
CA LEU A 296 -20.80 -0.31 8.05
C LEU A 296 -21.50 -1.47 8.76
N ALA A 297 -20.80 -2.29 9.55
CA ALA A 297 -21.41 -3.41 10.26
C ALA A 297 -22.59 -2.97 11.16
N GLU A 298 -22.53 -1.77 11.75
CA GLU A 298 -23.57 -1.19 12.61
C GLU A 298 -24.83 -0.72 11.86
N LEU A 299 -24.74 -0.62 10.53
CA LEU A 299 -25.84 -0.29 9.64
C LEU A 299 -26.65 -1.53 9.26
N ILE A 300 -25.97 -2.67 9.14
CA ILE A 300 -26.52 -3.95 8.64
C ILE A 300 -27.00 -4.84 9.80
N LEU A 301 -26.31 -4.82 10.95
CA LEU A 301 -26.60 -5.67 12.08
C LEU A 301 -27.48 -4.97 13.13
N PRO A 302 -28.44 -5.67 13.76
CA PRO A 302 -29.29 -5.07 14.78
C PRO A 302 -28.51 -4.70 16.05
N THR A 303 -27.49 -5.51 16.38
CA THR A 303 -26.60 -5.39 17.54
C THR A 303 -25.13 -5.46 17.12
N THR A 304 -24.25 -4.78 17.85
CA THR A 304 -22.81 -4.72 17.57
C THR A 304 -22.02 -5.21 18.77
N ILE A 305 -20.77 -5.63 18.53
CA ILE A 305 -19.84 -6.05 19.59
C ILE A 305 -18.67 -5.06 19.62
N ASN A 306 -18.59 -4.28 20.69
CA ASN A 306 -17.45 -3.41 20.96
C ASN A 306 -16.32 -4.24 21.59
N LEU A 307 -15.31 -4.60 20.78
CA LEU A 307 -14.12 -5.32 21.24
C LEU A 307 -13.13 -4.38 21.94
N ASP A 308 -13.07 -3.11 21.54
CA ASP A 308 -12.19 -2.12 22.16
C ASP A 308 -12.56 -1.88 23.62
N GLU A 309 -13.86 -1.76 23.94
CA GLU A 309 -14.34 -1.70 25.32
C GLU A 309 -13.96 -2.92 26.16
N ARG A 310 -13.87 -4.11 25.55
CA ARG A 310 -13.49 -5.34 26.25
C ARG A 310 -12.00 -5.36 26.53
N ILE A 311 -11.16 -4.97 25.57
CA ILE A 311 -9.70 -4.86 25.75
C ILE A 311 -9.34 -3.76 26.74
N LYS A 312 -10.02 -2.60 26.67
CA LYS A 312 -9.85 -1.49 27.63
C LYS A 312 -10.07 -1.94 29.09
N LYS A 313 -11.03 -2.84 29.34
CA LYS A 313 -11.31 -3.40 30.67
C LYS A 313 -10.20 -4.34 31.19
N LEU A 314 -9.29 -4.80 30.33
CA LEU A 314 -8.15 -5.62 30.73
C LEU A 314 -6.99 -4.80 31.32
N ASN A 315 -6.99 -3.48 31.09
CA ASN A 315 -5.96 -2.54 31.57
C ASN A 315 -4.51 -2.98 31.25
N TRP A 316 -4.31 -3.55 30.07
CA TRP A 316 -2.99 -4.01 29.62
C TRP A 316 -2.07 -2.84 29.28
N THR A 317 -0.78 -3.01 29.59
CA THR A 317 0.28 -2.14 29.04
C THR A 317 0.72 -2.66 27.67
N ALA A 318 1.42 -1.80 26.91
CA ALA A 318 2.08 -2.14 25.67
C ALA A 318 2.84 -3.49 25.74
N GLU A 319 3.70 -3.64 26.75
CA GLU A 319 4.50 -4.84 26.95
C GLU A 319 3.65 -6.09 27.23
N HIS A 320 2.57 -5.97 28.03
CA HIS A 320 1.66 -7.10 28.29
C HIS A 320 1.02 -7.62 26.99
N LEU A 321 0.65 -6.72 26.07
CA LEU A 321 0.08 -7.11 24.78
C LEU A 321 1.11 -7.84 23.89
N VAL A 322 2.35 -7.34 23.82
CA VAL A 322 3.44 -7.97 23.07
C VAL A 322 3.80 -9.34 23.67
N ARG A 323 3.85 -9.47 25.00
CA ARG A 323 4.04 -10.77 25.68
C ARG A 323 2.89 -11.73 25.40
N ARG A 324 1.64 -11.25 25.36
CA ARG A 324 0.48 -12.08 25.02
C ARG A 324 0.53 -12.59 23.56
N ALA A 325 1.11 -11.83 22.65
CA ALA A 325 1.40 -12.29 21.29
C ALA A 325 2.60 -13.25 21.23
N GLU A 326 3.63 -13.07 22.08
CA GLU A 326 4.70 -14.06 22.25
C GLU A 326 4.15 -15.42 22.73
N ASP A 327 3.29 -15.43 23.75
CA ASP A 327 2.61 -16.66 24.23
C ASP A 327 1.89 -17.41 23.11
N PHE A 328 1.28 -16.68 22.16
CA PHE A 328 0.59 -17.29 21.03
C PHE A 328 1.58 -18.06 20.16
N TYR A 329 2.71 -17.44 19.78
CA TYR A 329 3.75 -18.11 19.00
C TYR A 329 4.42 -19.26 19.77
N LEU A 330 4.69 -19.09 21.06
CA LEU A 330 5.18 -20.17 21.93
C LEU A 330 4.22 -21.36 21.97
N SER A 331 2.90 -21.13 22.00
CA SER A 331 1.91 -22.21 22.01
C SER A 331 1.81 -22.98 20.69
N LEU A 332 2.31 -22.41 19.58
CA LEU A 332 2.52 -23.08 18.29
C LEU A 332 3.86 -23.83 18.20
N GLY A 333 4.69 -23.82 19.26
CA GLY A 333 6.02 -24.44 19.28
C GLY A 333 7.13 -23.62 18.61
N LEU A 334 6.88 -22.33 18.35
CA LEU A 334 7.89 -21.41 17.82
C LEU A 334 8.76 -20.83 18.96
N PRO A 335 9.99 -20.36 18.67
CA PRO A 335 10.88 -19.83 19.70
C PRO A 335 10.37 -18.53 20.35
N SER A 336 10.82 -18.25 21.57
CA SER A 336 10.65 -16.93 22.21
C SER A 336 11.40 -15.84 21.44
N MET A 337 10.95 -14.60 21.59
CA MET A 337 11.67 -13.41 21.12
C MET A 337 13.06 -13.33 21.79
N THR A 338 13.98 -12.62 21.15
CA THR A 338 15.37 -12.48 21.65
C THR A 338 15.49 -11.38 22.71
N ASP A 339 16.55 -11.43 23.54
CA ASP A 339 16.83 -10.37 24.51
C ASP A 339 17.02 -9.00 23.84
N SER A 340 17.61 -8.99 22.63
CA SER A 340 17.72 -7.80 21.77
C SER A 340 16.36 -7.30 21.29
N PHE A 341 15.41 -8.18 20.96
CA PHE A 341 14.05 -7.74 20.64
C PHE A 341 13.44 -6.97 21.81
N TRP A 342 13.51 -7.48 23.02
CA TRP A 342 12.93 -6.81 24.19
C TRP A 342 13.67 -5.51 24.58
N ARG A 343 14.97 -5.41 24.33
CA ARG A 343 15.79 -4.24 24.68
C ARG A 343 15.80 -3.13 23.62
N GLU A 344 15.79 -3.48 22.34
CA GLU A 344 16.00 -2.53 21.22
C GLU A 344 14.69 -2.13 20.51
N SER A 345 13.57 -2.83 20.77
CA SER A 345 12.26 -2.49 20.21
C SER A 345 11.66 -1.24 20.86
N ILE A 346 10.83 -0.52 20.10
CA ILE A 346 10.18 0.71 20.54
C ILE A 346 8.67 0.48 20.55
N PHE A 347 8.10 0.46 21.76
CA PHE A 347 6.67 0.27 22.00
C PHE A 347 5.92 1.59 22.29
N SER A 348 6.62 2.71 22.43
CA SER A 348 6.03 4.00 22.82
C SER A 348 6.61 5.17 22.02
N ARG A 349 5.84 6.24 21.90
CA ARG A 349 6.25 7.43 21.16
C ARG A 349 7.25 8.25 21.97
N LEU A 350 8.54 8.03 21.72
CA LEU A 350 9.66 8.69 22.44
C LEU A 350 9.84 10.16 22.07
N ASN A 351 9.42 10.58 20.87
CA ASN A 351 9.47 11.95 20.38
C ASN A 351 8.33 12.20 19.36
N ASN A 352 8.11 13.45 18.93
CA ASN A 352 7.06 13.72 17.94
C ASN A 352 7.43 13.27 16.52
N SER A 353 8.72 13.13 16.21
CA SER A 353 9.24 12.88 14.86
C SER A 353 9.29 11.40 14.45
N ILE A 354 9.32 10.45 15.39
CA ILE A 354 9.36 9.01 15.12
C ILE A 354 8.19 8.54 14.26
N ARG A 355 8.49 7.75 13.23
CA ARG A 355 7.52 7.18 12.30
C ARG A 355 6.83 5.98 12.93
N CYS A 356 5.78 6.24 13.71
CA CYS A 356 4.95 5.25 14.39
C CYS A 356 4.03 4.46 13.41
N HIS A 357 4.61 3.72 12.48
CA HIS A 357 3.92 2.68 11.70
C HIS A 357 4.42 1.31 12.16
N GLY A 358 3.54 0.29 12.20
CA GLY A 358 3.92 -1.09 12.48
C GLY A 358 5.08 -1.52 11.58
N THR A 359 6.21 -1.87 12.20
CA THR A 359 7.44 -2.21 11.48
C THR A 359 8.23 -3.27 12.22
N ALA A 360 8.29 -4.47 11.65
CA ALA A 360 9.27 -5.50 11.99
C ALA A 360 10.57 -5.33 11.18
N ALA A 361 11.71 -5.39 11.86
CA ALA A 361 13.04 -5.28 11.28
C ALA A 361 13.94 -6.49 11.62
N ASP A 362 14.62 -7.03 10.59
CA ASP A 362 15.81 -7.85 10.71
C ASP A 362 17.02 -6.92 10.54
N MET A 363 17.90 -6.85 11.54
CA MET A 363 19.09 -5.99 11.50
C MET A 363 20.31 -6.71 10.90
N PHE A 364 20.19 -7.97 10.50
CA PHE A 364 21.26 -8.81 9.95
C PHE A 364 22.50 -8.92 10.87
N LYS A 365 22.27 -8.76 12.18
CA LYS A 365 23.22 -8.92 13.28
C LYS A 365 22.73 -10.05 14.18
N ASN A 366 23.63 -10.72 14.91
CA ASN A 366 23.32 -11.96 15.63
C ASN A 366 22.19 -11.77 16.67
N GLY A 367 20.99 -12.28 16.36
CA GLY A 367 19.80 -12.19 17.22
C GLY A 367 19.12 -10.81 17.27
N ASP A 368 19.55 -9.85 16.46
CA ASP A 368 19.05 -8.46 16.49
C ASP A 368 17.84 -8.30 15.55
N TYR A 369 16.66 -8.56 16.12
CA TYR A 369 15.35 -8.35 15.51
C TYR A 369 14.59 -7.32 16.32
N ARG A 370 13.84 -6.42 15.69
CA ARG A 370 13.22 -5.28 16.38
C ARG A 370 11.82 -4.99 15.89
N LEU A 371 10.95 -4.59 16.81
CA LEU A 371 9.64 -4.01 16.54
C LEU A 371 9.69 -2.49 16.74
N LEU A 372 9.10 -1.74 15.82
CA LEU A 372 8.70 -0.35 16.05
C LEU A 372 7.18 -0.27 15.91
N TYR A 373 6.49 0.01 17.02
CA TYR A 373 5.05 0.28 17.05
C TYR A 373 4.71 1.15 18.26
N CYS A 374 4.15 2.34 18.05
CA CYS A 374 3.80 3.23 19.14
C CYS A 374 2.34 3.02 19.54
N PHE A 375 2.10 2.34 20.66
CA PHE A 375 0.74 2.25 21.19
C PHE A 375 0.22 3.62 21.62
N ASN A 376 -1.09 3.82 21.46
CA ASN A 376 -1.78 4.93 22.11
C ASN A 376 -1.81 4.72 23.63
N THR A 377 -2.15 5.77 24.39
CA THR A 377 -2.34 5.71 25.86
C THR A 377 -3.36 4.66 26.31
N THR A 378 -4.17 4.14 25.39
CA THR A 378 -5.17 3.12 25.66
C THR A 378 -5.21 2.13 24.51
N ILE A 379 -4.97 0.86 24.83
CA ILE A 379 -4.95 -0.24 23.86
C ILE A 379 -6.36 -0.51 23.31
N ASN A 380 -6.44 -0.80 22.02
CA ASN A 380 -7.63 -1.16 21.27
C ASN A 380 -7.51 -2.57 20.63
N PHE A 381 -8.49 -3.01 19.86
CA PHE A 381 -8.47 -4.33 19.20
C PHE A 381 -7.56 -4.39 17.96
N GLU A 382 -7.33 -3.25 17.31
CA GLU A 382 -6.43 -3.12 16.15
C GLU A 382 -4.96 -3.34 16.56
N ASP A 383 -4.54 -2.78 17.71
CA ASP A 383 -3.23 -3.00 18.32
C ASP A 383 -2.92 -4.51 18.46
N LEU A 384 -3.90 -5.31 18.91
CA LEU A 384 -3.75 -6.77 19.05
C LEU A 384 -3.46 -7.43 17.70
N TYR A 385 -4.18 -7.04 16.64
CA TYR A 385 -3.97 -7.56 15.29
C TYR A 385 -2.61 -7.15 14.72
N VAL A 386 -2.24 -5.86 14.82
CA VAL A 386 -0.98 -5.33 14.28
C VAL A 386 0.22 -6.00 14.96
N ILE A 387 0.19 -6.18 16.28
CA ILE A 387 1.28 -6.84 17.00
C ILE A 387 1.45 -8.30 16.61
N HIS A 388 0.36 -9.05 16.39
CA HIS A 388 0.47 -10.41 15.85
C HIS A 388 1.03 -10.38 14.41
N HIS A 389 0.57 -9.46 13.55
CA HIS A 389 1.10 -9.32 12.19
C HIS A 389 2.61 -9.07 12.17
N GLU A 390 3.09 -8.07 12.91
CA GLU A 390 4.51 -7.70 12.93
C GLU A 390 5.38 -8.76 13.63
N MET A 391 4.93 -9.37 14.71
CA MET A 391 5.67 -10.48 15.35
C MET A 391 5.72 -11.73 14.47
N GLY A 392 4.76 -11.91 13.56
CA GLY A 392 4.83 -12.91 12.50
C GLY A 392 6.02 -12.71 11.57
N HIS A 393 6.31 -11.47 11.16
CA HIS A 393 7.53 -11.15 10.40
C HIS A 393 8.80 -11.44 11.22
N ILE A 394 8.82 -11.12 12.52
CA ILE A 394 9.98 -11.41 13.40
C ILE A 394 10.24 -12.92 13.52
N GLN A 395 9.20 -13.73 13.79
CA GLN A 395 9.32 -15.19 13.80
C GLN A 395 9.85 -15.73 12.47
N TYR A 396 9.39 -15.16 11.36
CA TYR A 396 9.87 -15.51 10.04
C TYR A 396 11.36 -15.16 9.83
N PHE A 397 11.83 -14.00 10.28
CA PHE A 397 13.24 -13.61 10.24
C PHE A 397 14.11 -14.55 11.08
N MET A 398 13.63 -14.91 12.27
CA MET A 398 14.29 -15.89 13.14
C MET A 398 14.38 -17.29 12.51
N ALA A 399 13.37 -17.70 11.72
CA ALA A 399 13.34 -18.98 11.05
C ALA A 399 14.36 -19.09 9.89
N TYR A 400 14.54 -18.04 9.08
CA TYR A 400 15.48 -18.08 7.95
C TYR A 400 16.93 -17.73 8.32
N LYS A 401 17.22 -17.29 9.54
CA LYS A 401 18.52 -16.70 9.95
C LYS A 401 19.80 -17.51 9.64
N ASN A 402 19.67 -18.82 9.43
CA ASN A 402 20.78 -19.73 9.11
C ASN A 402 20.95 -19.97 7.59
N GLN A 403 20.09 -19.40 6.76
CA GLN A 403 20.20 -19.50 5.30
C GLN A 403 21.40 -18.69 4.78
N PRO A 404 21.96 -19.00 3.60
CA PRO A 404 22.89 -18.11 2.90
C PRO A 404 22.30 -16.70 2.72
N GLY A 405 23.12 -15.65 2.82
CA GLY A 405 22.69 -14.25 2.73
C GLY A 405 21.83 -13.88 1.49
N LEU A 406 22.08 -14.51 0.34
CA LEU A 406 21.29 -14.35 -0.88
C LEU A 406 19.91 -15.06 -0.84
N PHE A 407 19.60 -15.79 0.23
CA PHE A 407 18.29 -16.33 0.55
C PHE A 407 17.66 -15.65 1.79
N GLN A 408 18.45 -14.92 2.58
CA GLN A 408 17.98 -13.97 3.61
C GLN A 408 17.64 -12.61 2.97
N LEU A 409 16.87 -12.62 1.89
CA LEU A 409 16.54 -11.40 1.17
C LEU A 409 15.31 -10.73 1.78
N LEU A 410 15.51 -9.49 2.23
CA LEU A 410 14.49 -8.47 2.06
C LEU A 410 14.11 -8.45 0.58
N THR A 411 12.83 -8.40 0.25
CA THR A 411 12.39 -8.18 -1.13
C THR A 411 13.04 -6.92 -1.67
N ARG A 412 13.55 -6.97 -2.92
CA ARG A 412 14.43 -5.94 -3.52
C ARG A 412 13.80 -4.54 -3.47
N TYR A 413 12.47 -4.51 -3.51
CA TYR A 413 11.66 -3.34 -3.28
C TYR A 413 11.88 -2.63 -1.92
N LYS A 414 12.06 -3.35 -0.79
CA LYS A 414 12.43 -2.73 0.50
C LYS A 414 13.80 -2.04 0.42
N GLU A 415 14.74 -2.53 -0.39
CA GLU A 415 16.01 -1.82 -0.65
C GLU A 415 15.80 -0.55 -1.48
N GLN A 416 14.79 -0.51 -2.36
CA GLN A 416 14.45 0.66 -3.17
C GLN A 416 13.83 1.80 -2.32
N ASN A 417 12.97 1.50 -1.35
CA ASN A 417 12.41 2.55 -0.48
C ASN A 417 13.46 3.13 0.50
N ILE A 418 14.54 2.40 0.80
CA ILE A 418 15.67 2.91 1.60
C ILE A 418 16.59 3.83 0.77
N PHE A 419 16.31 4.05 -0.53
CA PHE A 419 16.98 5.12 -1.26
C PHE A 419 16.57 6.53 -0.78
N ASN A 420 15.45 6.65 -0.05
CA ASN A 420 14.68 7.88 0.07
C ASN A 420 14.89 8.64 1.41
N VAL A 421 16.14 8.68 1.85
CA VAL A 421 16.55 9.20 3.17
C VAL A 421 16.67 10.74 3.22
N LYS A 422 16.38 11.44 2.12
CA LYS A 422 16.78 12.85 1.93
C LYS A 422 15.98 13.89 2.70
N ASN A 423 14.64 13.90 2.65
CA ASN A 423 13.83 14.75 3.53
C ASN A 423 12.75 13.99 4.30
N SER A 424 13.11 13.67 5.54
CA SER A 424 12.19 13.71 6.66
C SER A 424 12.53 14.87 7.62
N GLN A 425 13.11 15.93 7.06
CA GLN A 425 13.41 17.21 7.69
C GLN A 425 12.31 18.24 7.35
N ASN A 426 11.21 18.25 8.13
CA ASN A 426 10.56 19.49 8.59
C ASN A 426 9.30 19.23 9.46
N PRO A 427 9.47 18.93 10.75
CA PRO A 427 8.45 19.25 11.73
C PRO A 427 8.63 20.70 12.24
N LEU A 428 7.60 21.53 12.02
CA LEU A 428 7.30 22.82 12.68
C LEU A 428 7.90 24.12 12.07
N ASN A 429 6.99 25.08 11.90
CA ASN A 429 7.15 26.48 11.52
C ASN A 429 8.40 27.22 12.03
N THR A 430 9.06 27.95 11.13
CA THR A 430 9.33 29.38 11.32
C THR A 430 8.97 30.15 10.04
N GLY A 431 8.42 31.35 10.18
CA GLY A 431 8.15 32.23 9.04
C GLY A 431 9.38 33.04 8.62
N ASN A 432 9.21 33.75 7.50
CA ASN A 432 10.09 34.74 6.88
C ASN A 432 11.26 34.22 6.00
N ASN A 433 11.23 34.71 4.75
CA ASN A 433 12.32 34.93 3.80
C ASN A 433 13.22 33.75 3.41
N LEU A 434 12.89 33.15 2.25
CA LEU A 434 13.87 32.53 1.37
C LEU A 434 14.02 33.41 0.11
N ASN A 435 15.23 33.91 -0.13
CA ASN A 435 15.56 34.80 -1.25
C ASN A 435 15.74 34.00 -2.57
N GLU A 436 15.50 34.67 -3.71
CA GLU A 436 15.36 34.07 -5.05
C GLU A 436 16.66 33.58 -5.75
N GLU A 437 17.80 33.50 -5.06
CA GLU A 437 19.14 33.47 -5.72
C GLU A 437 19.72 32.10 -6.09
N SER A 438 18.94 31.01 -6.15
CA SER A 438 19.46 29.67 -6.49
C SER A 438 18.81 28.97 -7.70
N ILE A 439 17.93 29.64 -8.45
CA ILE A 439 17.25 29.09 -9.65
C ILE A 439 17.85 29.63 -10.97
N GLN A 440 19.01 30.32 -10.94
CA GLN A 440 19.70 30.82 -12.15
C GLN A 440 21.02 30.12 -12.47
N LYS A 441 20.93 28.86 -12.94
CA LYS A 441 21.88 28.26 -13.90
C LYS A 441 21.37 26.88 -14.35
N TYR A 442 20.61 26.82 -15.46
CA TYR A 442 20.62 25.75 -16.47
C TYR A 442 19.54 25.93 -17.56
N GLU A 443 19.37 27.15 -18.12
CA GLU A 443 18.63 27.33 -19.38
C GLU A 443 19.40 28.24 -20.35
N SER A 444 20.15 27.63 -21.27
CA SER A 444 20.70 28.36 -22.42
C SER A 444 21.12 27.44 -23.57
N THR A 445 20.15 26.92 -24.33
CA THR A 445 20.21 26.89 -25.81
C THR A 445 18.85 26.59 -26.43
N LYS A 446 18.28 27.59 -27.11
CA LYS A 446 17.13 27.42 -28.02
C LYS A 446 17.55 26.66 -29.28
N ILE A 447 16.62 25.96 -29.91
CA ILE A 447 16.26 26.11 -31.34
C ILE A 447 14.81 25.64 -31.52
N ILE A 448 14.01 26.47 -32.18
CA ILE A 448 12.64 26.19 -32.65
C ILE A 448 12.69 26.27 -34.17
N PRO A 449 11.90 25.45 -34.90
CA PRO A 449 11.17 26.01 -36.05
C PRO A 449 9.67 25.74 -35.97
N THR A 450 8.87 26.79 -36.21
CA THR A 450 7.41 26.77 -36.37
C THR A 450 7.01 26.73 -37.85
N VAL A 451 6.06 25.86 -38.22
CA VAL A 451 5.30 25.86 -39.49
C VAL A 451 3.92 25.27 -39.17
N SER A 452 2.94 26.08 -38.75
CA SER A 452 1.90 26.74 -39.56
C SER A 452 0.80 25.84 -40.15
N SER A 453 -0.41 25.98 -39.59
CA SER A 453 -1.72 25.98 -40.27
C SER A 453 -2.02 24.96 -41.39
N PHE A 454 -3.01 24.10 -41.14
CA PHE A 454 -4.07 23.82 -42.10
C PHE A 454 -5.42 23.75 -41.39
N ASP A 455 -6.44 24.33 -42.02
CA ASP A 455 -7.81 24.46 -41.52
C ASP A 455 -8.79 24.06 -42.65
N ASN A 456 -10.07 23.90 -42.33
CA ASN A 456 -11.14 23.26 -43.12
C ASN A 456 -11.08 21.72 -43.18
N GLY A 457 -12.18 20.98 -43.06
CA GLY A 457 -13.56 21.42 -42.77
C GLY A 457 -14.59 20.33 -43.08
N ASN A 458 -15.79 20.52 -42.51
CA ASN A 458 -17.06 19.85 -42.83
C ASN A 458 -17.25 18.35 -42.45
N GLU A 459 -18.47 17.84 -42.21
CA GLU A 459 -19.75 18.38 -41.70
C GLU A 459 -20.72 17.19 -41.50
N TYR A 460 -21.89 17.41 -40.87
CA TYR A 460 -23.04 16.48 -40.73
C TYR A 460 -22.85 15.26 -39.77
N SER A 461 -23.83 14.86 -38.95
CA SER A 461 -25.12 15.49 -38.59
C SER A 461 -25.81 14.72 -37.45
N GLU A 462 -26.54 15.44 -36.58
CA GLU A 462 -27.93 15.15 -36.10
C GLU A 462 -28.31 13.73 -35.62
N MET A 463 -29.16 13.47 -34.60
CA MET A 463 -30.21 14.24 -33.90
C MET A 463 -30.56 13.43 -32.61
N LYS A 464 -31.44 13.78 -31.66
CA LYS A 464 -32.40 14.89 -31.45
C LYS A 464 -32.65 15.03 -29.93
N THR A 465 -32.93 16.22 -29.43
CA THR A 465 -33.50 16.41 -28.08
C THR A 465 -35.02 16.21 -28.08
N MET A 466 -35.59 15.73 -26.96
CA MET A 466 -36.99 15.99 -26.62
C MET A 466 -37.05 16.65 -25.24
N GLY A 467 -37.50 17.90 -25.21
CA GLY A 467 -37.70 18.65 -23.98
C GLY A 467 -39.11 18.42 -23.42
N GLY A 468 -39.20 17.94 -22.18
CA GLY A 468 -40.42 18.03 -21.38
C GLY A 468 -40.38 19.28 -20.50
N LYS A 469 -41.31 20.22 -20.70
CA LYS A 469 -41.48 21.37 -19.80
C LYS A 469 -41.94 20.86 -18.43
N ILE A 470 -41.19 21.15 -17.37
CA ILE A 470 -41.71 21.10 -16.00
C ILE A 470 -41.93 22.54 -15.52
N VAL A 471 -43.19 22.85 -15.24
CA VAL A 471 -43.64 24.13 -14.71
C VAL A 471 -43.14 24.28 -13.27
N ARG A 472 -42.50 25.41 -12.96
CA ARG A 472 -42.21 25.81 -11.58
C ARG A 472 -43.51 26.16 -10.88
N ASN A 473 -43.95 25.33 -9.93
CA ASN A 473 -44.79 25.79 -8.83
C ASN A 473 -43.92 25.97 -7.59
N SER A 474 -43.85 27.21 -7.12
CA SER A 474 -43.33 27.59 -5.82
C SER A 474 -44.32 27.21 -4.71
N ASN A 475 -43.78 26.97 -3.51
CA ASN A 475 -44.46 26.56 -2.28
C ASN A 475 -44.81 25.07 -2.24
N ASP A 476 -43.96 24.27 -1.58
CA ASP A 476 -44.40 23.71 -0.30
C ASP A 476 -43.22 23.37 0.61
N LYS A 477 -43.50 23.49 1.92
CA LYS A 477 -42.56 23.63 3.04
C LYS A 477 -41.56 22.49 3.19
N GLU A 478 -40.31 22.84 3.55
CA GLU A 478 -39.38 21.93 4.22
C GLU A 478 -40.03 21.39 5.50
N SER A 479 -40.42 20.11 5.48
CA SER A 479 -40.77 19.40 6.71
C SER A 479 -39.53 18.71 7.25
N ALA A 480 -38.99 19.26 8.35
CA ALA A 480 -38.08 18.52 9.20
C ALA A 480 -38.80 17.25 9.70
N ASN A 481 -38.43 16.08 9.17
CA ASN A 481 -38.98 14.82 9.64
C ASN A 481 -37.91 14.04 10.41
N SER A 482 -37.90 14.27 11.71
CA SER A 482 -37.14 13.48 12.68
C SER A 482 -37.55 12.00 12.68
N ASN A 483 -36.60 11.10 12.89
CA ASN A 483 -36.82 9.79 13.49
C ASN A 483 -37.90 8.88 12.86
N LYS A 484 -37.78 8.55 11.56
CA LYS A 484 -38.15 7.20 11.12
C LYS A 484 -37.04 6.22 11.51
N ARG A 485 -37.00 5.88 12.81
CA ARG A 485 -36.13 4.84 13.35
C ARG A 485 -36.68 3.49 12.89
N PHE A 486 -36.12 2.93 11.83
CA PHE A 486 -36.53 1.60 11.32
C PHE A 486 -36.44 0.57 12.47
N ASN A 487 -37.49 -0.22 12.63
CA ASN A 487 -37.59 -1.14 13.75
C ASN A 487 -36.71 -2.37 13.46
N ARG A 488 -35.46 -2.35 13.95
CA ARG A 488 -34.46 -3.43 13.78
C ARG A 488 -34.96 -4.83 14.21
N ASN A 489 -36.06 -4.87 14.95
CA ASN A 489 -36.74 -6.09 15.42
C ASN A 489 -37.50 -6.84 14.31
N ASP A 490 -37.71 -6.25 13.12
CA ASP A 490 -38.37 -6.94 12.00
C ASP A 490 -37.45 -7.96 11.29
N ILE A 491 -36.16 -8.02 11.67
CA ILE A 491 -35.29 -9.15 11.33
C ILE A 491 -35.57 -10.29 12.34
N ASP A 492 -36.56 -11.13 12.04
CA ASP A 492 -36.90 -12.36 12.80
C ASP A 492 -35.81 -13.47 12.71
N VAL A 493 -34.61 -13.11 12.25
CA VAL A 493 -33.44 -13.99 12.14
C VAL A 493 -32.61 -13.85 13.40
N LYS A 494 -32.58 -14.89 14.23
CA LYS A 494 -31.66 -14.99 15.37
C LYS A 494 -30.20 -14.96 14.89
N ILE A 495 -29.56 -13.80 15.02
CA ILE A 495 -28.15 -13.55 14.71
C ILE A 495 -27.29 -13.93 15.94
N SER A 496 -26.23 -14.71 15.73
CA SER A 496 -25.29 -15.10 16.79
C SER A 496 -24.13 -14.11 16.95
N THR A 497 -23.35 -14.25 18.04
CA THR A 497 -22.06 -13.57 18.22
C THR A 497 -21.13 -13.84 17.04
N ASP A 498 -21.08 -15.09 16.57
CA ASP A 498 -20.20 -15.50 15.47
C ASP A 498 -20.68 -14.91 14.13
N ASP A 499 -21.99 -14.83 13.89
CA ASP A 499 -22.57 -14.16 12.71
C ASP A 499 -22.12 -12.67 12.67
N ILE A 500 -22.13 -11.97 13.82
CA ILE A 500 -21.68 -10.57 13.94
C ILE A 500 -20.18 -10.44 13.64
N LEU A 501 -19.35 -11.26 14.28
CA LEU A 501 -17.90 -11.20 14.14
C LEU A 501 -17.46 -11.59 12.71
N MET A 502 -18.05 -12.64 12.15
CA MET A 502 -17.75 -13.11 10.80
C MET A 502 -18.20 -12.12 9.72
N LEU A 503 -19.36 -11.46 9.88
CA LEU A 503 -19.77 -10.41 8.94
C LEU A 503 -18.87 -9.18 9.05
N LYS A 504 -18.51 -8.73 10.25
CA LYS A 504 -17.57 -7.61 10.44
C LYS A 504 -16.20 -7.92 9.81
N HIS A 505 -15.70 -9.15 9.97
CA HIS A 505 -14.46 -9.60 9.35
C HIS A 505 -14.59 -9.69 7.81
N ALA A 506 -15.72 -10.17 7.28
CA ALA A 506 -15.97 -10.20 5.84
C ALA A 506 -16.01 -8.79 5.23
N LEU A 507 -16.70 -7.84 5.88
CA LEU A 507 -16.75 -6.44 5.46
C LEU A 507 -15.36 -5.78 5.44
N GLY A 508 -14.46 -6.16 6.36
CA GLY A 508 -13.09 -5.63 6.38
C GLY A 508 -12.11 -6.32 5.44
N LYS A 509 -12.38 -7.53 4.93
CA LYS A 509 -11.41 -8.33 4.15
C LYS A 509 -11.85 -8.70 2.74
N ILE A 510 -13.13 -8.96 2.50
CA ILE A 510 -13.62 -9.34 1.16
C ILE A 510 -13.52 -8.19 0.16
N PRO A 511 -13.81 -6.91 0.50
CA PRO A 511 -13.63 -5.77 -0.41
C PRO A 511 -12.16 -5.46 -0.76
N GLN A 512 -11.20 -5.84 0.10
CA GLN A 512 -9.76 -5.66 -0.17
C GLN A 512 -9.31 -6.41 -1.43
N ILE A 513 -9.99 -7.50 -1.81
CA ILE A 513 -9.62 -8.36 -2.95
C ILE A 513 -9.81 -7.64 -4.30
N PRO A 514 -11.02 -7.16 -4.69
CA PRO A 514 -11.17 -6.37 -5.91
C PRO A 514 -10.47 -5.02 -5.83
N PHE A 515 -10.31 -4.43 -4.64
CA PHE A 515 -9.53 -3.21 -4.45
C PHE A 515 -8.04 -3.40 -4.83
N ALA A 516 -7.38 -4.41 -4.28
CA ALA A 516 -5.99 -4.72 -4.60
C ALA A 516 -5.81 -5.11 -6.08
N LEU A 517 -6.78 -5.85 -6.66
CA LEU A 517 -6.77 -6.17 -8.08
C LEU A 517 -6.88 -4.90 -8.96
N VAL A 518 -7.72 -3.93 -8.59
CA VAL A 518 -7.79 -2.63 -9.29
C VAL A 518 -6.47 -1.90 -9.25
N LEU A 519 -5.82 -1.80 -8.08
CA LEU A 519 -4.54 -1.10 -7.94
C LEU A 519 -3.43 -1.73 -8.77
N GLU A 520 -3.22 -3.05 -8.66
CA GLU A 520 -2.18 -3.74 -9.42
C GLU A 520 -2.45 -3.71 -10.92
N GLU A 521 -3.68 -4.01 -11.36
CA GLU A 521 -4.07 -3.97 -12.77
C GLU A 521 -3.88 -2.57 -13.38
N TYR A 522 -4.28 -1.53 -12.65
CA TYR A 522 -4.09 -0.13 -13.04
C TYR A 522 -2.60 0.20 -13.19
N ARG A 523 -1.78 -0.14 -12.20
CA ARG A 523 -0.33 0.18 -12.21
C ARG A 523 0.42 -0.62 -13.26
N TRP A 524 0.10 -1.90 -13.46
CA TRP A 524 0.68 -2.69 -14.55
C TRP A 524 0.36 -2.10 -15.93
N ARG A 525 -0.86 -1.57 -16.15
CA ARG A 525 -1.18 -0.85 -17.38
C ARG A 525 -0.45 0.49 -17.48
N LEU A 526 -0.29 1.23 -16.38
CA LEU A 526 0.48 2.48 -16.33
C LEU A 526 1.95 2.25 -16.70
N PHE A 527 2.62 1.30 -16.05
CA PHE A 527 4.01 0.93 -16.35
C PHE A 527 4.20 0.51 -17.81
N ALA A 528 3.24 -0.24 -18.37
CA ALA A 528 3.27 -0.67 -19.77
C ALA A 528 2.92 0.44 -20.79
N GLY A 529 2.53 1.64 -20.34
CA GLY A 529 2.05 2.72 -21.22
C GLY A 529 0.69 2.41 -21.89
N GLY A 530 -0.08 1.50 -21.31
CA GLY A 530 -1.34 0.97 -21.87
C GLY A 530 -2.61 1.59 -21.31
N LEU A 531 -2.52 2.71 -20.59
CA LEU A 531 -3.67 3.52 -20.20
C LEU A 531 -3.99 4.53 -21.30
N GLY A 532 -5.26 4.66 -21.66
CA GLY A 532 -5.72 5.73 -22.54
C GLY A 532 -5.93 7.05 -21.78
N SER A 533 -6.28 6.96 -20.49
CA SER A 533 -6.60 8.11 -19.65
C SER A 533 -6.36 7.79 -18.18
N ILE A 534 -5.43 8.49 -17.53
CA ILE A 534 -4.85 8.08 -16.23
C ILE A 534 -5.91 8.02 -15.12
N ASN A 535 -6.70 9.07 -14.93
CA ASN A 535 -7.69 9.11 -13.85
C ASN A 535 -8.98 8.36 -14.23
N ASN A 536 -9.41 8.47 -15.49
CA ASN A 536 -10.63 7.80 -15.97
C ASN A 536 -10.48 6.27 -16.03
N ASP A 537 -9.32 5.73 -16.43
CA ASP A 537 -9.13 4.27 -16.48
C ASP A 537 -9.05 3.65 -15.07
N PHE A 538 -8.53 4.39 -14.08
CA PHE A 538 -8.62 4.00 -12.67
C PHE A 538 -10.08 3.88 -12.20
N TRP A 539 -10.92 4.86 -12.54
CA TRP A 539 -12.35 4.81 -12.20
C TRP A 539 -13.13 3.77 -12.98
N LYS A 540 -12.77 3.53 -14.25
CA LYS A 540 -13.32 2.43 -15.05
C LYS A 540 -13.03 1.08 -14.42
N LEU A 541 -11.77 0.81 -14.03
CA LEU A 541 -11.40 -0.41 -13.32
C LEU A 541 -12.12 -0.53 -11.97
N SER A 542 -12.23 0.57 -11.22
CA SER A 542 -12.98 0.60 -9.95
C SER A 542 -14.46 0.25 -10.12
N ARG A 543 -15.11 0.78 -11.17
CA ARG A 543 -16.49 0.44 -11.51
C ARG A 543 -16.64 -1.01 -11.99
N GLU A 544 -15.73 -1.49 -12.83
CA GLU A 544 -15.76 -2.85 -13.40
C GLU A 544 -15.52 -3.95 -12.34
N LEU A 545 -14.55 -3.74 -11.44
CA LEU A 545 -14.12 -4.75 -10.48
C LEU A 545 -14.74 -4.58 -9.09
N GLN A 546 -14.81 -3.36 -8.54
CA GLN A 546 -15.39 -3.12 -7.21
C GLN A 546 -16.88 -2.72 -7.27
N GLY A 547 -17.38 -2.29 -8.43
CA GLY A 547 -18.74 -1.75 -8.51
C GLY A 547 -18.91 -0.49 -7.65
N ILE A 548 -17.93 0.41 -7.67
CA ILE A 548 -17.99 1.70 -6.97
C ILE A 548 -17.80 2.86 -7.95
N ASP A 549 -18.32 4.02 -7.59
CA ASP A 549 -18.22 5.26 -8.36
C ASP A 549 -17.66 6.41 -7.50
N PRO A 550 -16.99 7.41 -8.12
CA PRO A 550 -16.49 8.56 -7.40
C PRO A 550 -17.63 9.43 -6.85
N ALA A 551 -17.39 10.13 -5.73
CA ALA A 551 -18.39 10.98 -5.06
C ALA A 551 -18.87 12.19 -5.91
N ALA A 552 -18.10 12.55 -6.93
CA ALA A 552 -18.42 13.54 -7.96
C ALA A 552 -17.66 13.18 -9.24
N MET A 553 -17.92 13.89 -10.36
CA MET A 553 -17.14 13.73 -11.58
C MET A 553 -15.66 14.11 -11.35
N ARG A 554 -14.72 13.30 -11.88
CA ARG A 554 -13.27 13.48 -11.71
C ARG A 554 -12.60 13.51 -13.08
N GLY A 555 -12.06 14.66 -13.50
CA GLY A 555 -11.33 14.79 -14.76
C GLY A 555 -9.86 14.37 -14.67
N GLU A 556 -9.17 14.44 -15.82
CA GLU A 556 -7.73 14.11 -15.95
C GLU A 556 -6.80 15.12 -15.27
N GLU A 557 -7.31 16.23 -14.77
CA GLU A 557 -6.56 17.10 -13.88
C GLU A 557 -6.34 16.50 -12.49
N ASN A 558 -6.95 15.35 -12.16
CA ASN A 558 -6.77 14.63 -10.89
C ASN A 558 -5.82 13.42 -11.04
N PHE A 559 -5.45 12.84 -9.90
CA PHE A 559 -4.72 11.58 -9.80
C PHE A 559 -5.21 10.79 -8.58
N ASP A 560 -6.44 10.30 -8.67
CA ASP A 560 -7.19 9.68 -7.56
C ASP A 560 -6.58 8.35 -7.11
N ALA A 561 -5.81 7.67 -7.96
CA ALA A 561 -5.00 6.52 -7.58
C ALA A 561 -3.89 6.90 -6.57
N GLY A 562 -3.23 8.06 -6.76
CA GLY A 562 -2.22 8.59 -5.85
C GLY A 562 -2.75 8.98 -4.46
N ALA A 563 -4.07 9.00 -4.29
CA ALA A 563 -4.69 9.19 -2.99
C ALA A 563 -4.61 7.95 -2.09
N ASN A 564 -4.06 6.81 -2.56
CA ASN A 564 -3.77 5.63 -1.73
C ASN A 564 -2.29 5.49 -1.38
N TYR A 565 -2.02 5.12 -0.12
CA TYR A 565 -0.68 4.92 0.41
C TYR A 565 0.19 3.98 -0.42
N HIS A 566 -0.31 2.85 -0.92
CA HIS A 566 0.52 1.93 -1.72
C HIS A 566 0.92 2.50 -3.09
N VAL A 567 0.16 3.48 -3.61
CA VAL A 567 0.55 4.22 -4.80
C VAL A 567 1.57 5.30 -4.43
N ALA A 568 1.30 6.12 -3.41
CA ALA A 568 2.20 7.18 -2.97
C ALA A 568 3.56 6.65 -2.45
N ASP A 569 3.56 5.57 -1.68
CA ASP A 569 4.75 4.85 -1.22
C ASP A 569 5.33 3.91 -2.28
N ASN A 570 4.68 3.82 -3.45
CA ASN A 570 5.10 3.04 -4.61
C ASN A 570 5.14 1.50 -4.37
N VAL A 571 4.47 0.95 -3.35
CA VAL A 571 4.56 -0.48 -2.92
C VAL A 571 3.63 -1.40 -3.73
N PRO A 572 4.06 -2.60 -4.17
CA PRO A 572 3.15 -3.60 -4.72
C PRO A 572 2.20 -4.16 -3.64
N CYS A 573 0.89 -4.18 -3.91
CA CYS A 573 -0.13 -4.69 -2.98
C CYS A 573 -0.18 -6.22 -2.90
N ALA A 574 0.28 -6.93 -3.94
CA ALA A 574 0.11 -8.39 -4.07
C ALA A 574 1.12 -9.25 -3.25
N ARG A 575 1.90 -8.65 -2.36
CA ARG A 575 3.13 -9.26 -1.82
C ARG A 575 2.96 -10.08 -0.53
N ASP A 576 1.99 -9.74 0.33
CA ASP A 576 2.07 -10.04 1.77
C ASP A 576 1.70 -11.49 2.18
N ILE A 577 1.80 -12.47 1.27
CA ILE A 577 1.21 -13.81 1.44
C ILE A 577 2.26 -14.95 1.50
N MET A 578 3.50 -14.76 1.05
CA MET A 578 4.45 -15.87 0.82
C MET A 578 5.73 -15.77 1.66
N SER A 579 5.96 -16.71 2.59
CA SER A 579 7.19 -16.70 3.41
C SER A 579 7.61 -18.08 4.00
N ARG A 580 8.65 -18.71 3.44
CA ARG A 580 9.43 -19.84 4.03
C ARG A 580 10.93 -19.78 3.67
N GLY A 581 11.44 -18.57 3.45
CA GLY A 581 12.73 -18.26 2.83
C GLY A 581 12.63 -18.11 1.30
N SER A 582 13.73 -17.78 0.63
CA SER A 582 13.82 -17.73 -0.84
C SER A 582 14.69 -18.85 -1.46
N SER A 583 15.08 -19.85 -0.65
CA SER A 583 15.98 -20.94 -1.03
C SER A 583 15.38 -21.94 -2.02
N GLN A 584 14.05 -22.12 -1.98
CA GLN A 584 13.26 -22.94 -2.90
C GLN A 584 12.26 -22.07 -3.68
N HIS A 585 11.50 -22.68 -4.61
CA HIS A 585 10.37 -22.01 -5.24
C HIS A 585 9.15 -22.02 -4.29
N TRP A 586 8.27 -21.03 -4.41
CA TRP A 586 7.13 -20.90 -3.48
C TRP A 586 6.11 -22.03 -3.63
N GLN A 587 6.03 -22.67 -4.81
CA GLN A 587 5.15 -23.82 -5.05
C GLN A 587 5.62 -25.07 -4.31
N ASP A 588 6.93 -25.34 -4.28
CA ASP A 588 7.52 -26.46 -3.53
C ASP A 588 7.20 -26.31 -2.03
N ILE A 589 7.37 -25.10 -1.52
CA ILE A 589 7.04 -24.66 -0.16
C ILE A 589 5.54 -24.87 0.16
N LEU A 590 4.65 -24.48 -0.75
CA LEU A 590 3.20 -24.60 -0.55
C LEU A 590 2.76 -26.06 -0.60
N GLN A 591 3.34 -26.86 -1.50
CA GLN A 591 3.08 -28.28 -1.64
C GLN A 591 3.53 -29.05 -0.39
N GLU A 592 4.72 -28.75 0.16
CA GLU A 592 5.19 -29.36 1.40
C GLU A 592 4.29 -28.99 2.60
N ALA A 593 3.86 -27.72 2.70
CA ALA A 593 3.10 -27.23 3.84
C ALA A 593 1.61 -27.56 3.82
N THR A 594 1.00 -27.69 2.63
CA THR A 594 -0.47 -27.79 2.46
C THR A 594 -0.93 -28.94 1.57
N ASN A 595 0.00 -29.66 0.94
CA ASN A 595 -0.27 -30.67 -0.10
C ASN A 595 -0.99 -30.12 -1.35
N ILE A 596 -0.81 -28.81 -1.64
CA ILE A 596 -1.35 -28.08 -2.80
C ILE A 596 -0.21 -27.28 -3.45
N ASP A 597 -0.09 -27.32 -4.78
CA ASP A 597 0.99 -26.69 -5.57
C ASP A 597 0.62 -25.32 -6.17
N ALA A 598 -0.63 -24.88 -6.01
CA ALA A 598 -1.18 -23.65 -6.57
C ALA A 598 -2.08 -22.89 -5.58
N VAL A 599 -2.09 -21.55 -5.70
CA VAL A 599 -2.98 -20.69 -4.92
C VAL A 599 -4.45 -20.97 -5.29
N SER A 600 -5.31 -21.12 -4.29
CA SER A 600 -6.74 -21.43 -4.48
C SER A 600 -7.64 -20.58 -3.58
N ALA A 601 -8.78 -20.15 -4.13
CA ALA A 601 -9.81 -19.41 -3.38
C ALA A 601 -10.63 -20.29 -2.42
N ASN A 602 -10.52 -21.63 -2.53
CA ASN A 602 -11.37 -22.58 -1.79
C ASN A 602 -11.37 -22.35 -0.27
N SER A 603 -10.21 -22.07 0.33
CA SER A 603 -10.09 -21.83 1.77
C SER A 603 -10.87 -20.59 2.22
N ILE A 604 -10.83 -19.50 1.42
CA ILE A 604 -11.59 -18.27 1.67
C ILE A 604 -13.09 -18.51 1.51
N ILE A 605 -13.50 -19.22 0.45
CA ILE A 605 -14.90 -19.56 0.18
C ILE A 605 -15.49 -20.43 1.31
N ASN A 606 -14.74 -21.43 1.77
CA ASN A 606 -15.14 -22.28 2.90
C ASN A 606 -15.25 -21.47 4.20
N TYR A 607 -14.26 -20.63 4.50
CA TYR A 607 -14.24 -19.79 5.71
C TYR A 607 -15.45 -18.83 5.76
N TYR A 608 -15.80 -18.20 4.65
CA TYR A 608 -16.93 -17.25 4.57
C TYR A 608 -18.28 -17.90 4.19
N THR A 609 -18.36 -19.22 4.09
CA THR A 609 -19.64 -19.92 3.85
C THR A 609 -20.72 -19.60 4.90
N PRO A 610 -20.43 -19.44 6.22
CA PRO A 610 -21.42 -18.94 7.18
C PRO A 610 -21.93 -17.53 6.85
N VAL A 611 -21.05 -16.62 6.41
CA VAL A 611 -21.43 -15.25 6.00
C VAL A 611 -22.29 -15.29 4.74
N TYR A 612 -21.97 -16.12 3.76
CA TYR A 612 -22.81 -16.30 2.56
C TYR A 612 -24.23 -16.77 2.92
N LYS A 613 -24.35 -17.68 3.91
CA LYS A 613 -25.65 -18.14 4.44
C LYS A 613 -26.35 -17.03 5.24
N LEU A 614 -25.65 -16.27 6.08
CA LEU A 614 -26.19 -15.12 6.80
C LEU A 614 -26.74 -14.06 5.84
N LEU A 615 -25.94 -13.61 4.87
CA LEU A 615 -26.35 -12.61 3.87
C LEU A 615 -27.61 -13.04 3.10
N ASN A 616 -27.75 -14.33 2.76
CA ASN A 616 -28.97 -14.84 2.13
C ASN A 616 -30.22 -14.87 3.04
N ARG A 617 -30.05 -14.83 4.38
CA ARG A 617 -31.16 -14.72 5.34
C ARG A 617 -31.61 -13.26 5.56
N ILE A 618 -30.76 -12.27 5.27
CA ILE A 618 -30.98 -10.84 5.58
C ILE A 618 -31.07 -9.93 4.34
N LYS A 619 -31.20 -10.52 3.14
CA LYS A 619 -31.28 -9.80 1.85
C LYS A 619 -32.70 -9.39 1.47
#